data_AF-A0A1I3YGN5-F1
#
_entry.id   AF-A0A1I3YGN5-F1
#
_cell.length_a   1.000
_cell.length_b   1.000
_cell.length_c   1.000
_cell.angle_alpha   90.00
_cell.angle_beta   90.00
_cell.angle_gamma   90.00
#
_symmetry.space_group_name_H-M   'P 1'
#
loop_
_entity.id
_entity.type
_entity.pdbx_description
1 polymer ?
#
loop_
_entity_poly.entity_id
_entity_poly.type
_entity_poly.pdbx_seq_one_letter_code
_entity_poly.pdbx_strand_id
1 'polypeptide(L)'
;MDEVAVKGLHRIEVRDSNGNPDQAVLELRYRKIRVLPPIGKQKRYPALTLTVIHAEERGTPKNRKKIDWKLITDLPVSSRTDAIEKLEWYALRWKIEVFHKILKSGCKAEESKLRTAQRLTNLISLFCILSWRVFWMTMLNRSAPDAPPTLALTATEIGVLDRLVNDKPKARKTLSHYLNKIARLGGYLARANDPPPGNTVMWRGLSRLADIALGAMVGGEFVGN
;
A
#
# COMPACT_ATOMS: atom_id res chain seq x y z
N MET A 1 27.21 -4.44 -15.26
CA MET A 1 27.42 -3.27 -14.38
C MET A 1 28.75 -3.38 -13.63
N ASP A 2 29.44 -4.50 -13.82
CA ASP A 2 30.66 -4.90 -13.11
C ASP A 2 31.85 -3.99 -13.42
N GLU A 3 31.85 -3.36 -14.59
CA GLU A 3 32.81 -2.32 -15.00
C GLU A 3 32.58 -0.95 -14.33
N VAL A 4 31.46 -0.75 -13.63
CA VAL A 4 31.14 0.52 -12.95
C VAL A 4 31.53 0.41 -11.49
N ALA A 5 32.42 1.29 -11.03
CA ALA A 5 32.77 1.40 -9.62
C ALA A 5 31.54 1.68 -8.74
N VAL A 6 31.58 1.21 -7.49
CA VAL A 6 30.55 1.50 -6.49
C VAL A 6 30.48 3.01 -6.25
N LYS A 7 29.29 3.59 -6.40
CA LYS A 7 29.02 5.03 -6.25
C LYS A 7 28.32 5.38 -4.94
N GLY A 8 27.92 4.38 -4.15
CA GLY A 8 27.31 4.61 -2.85
C GLY A 8 26.89 3.34 -2.14
N LEU A 9 26.54 3.51 -0.86
CA LEU A 9 25.93 2.48 -0.03
C LEU A 9 24.55 2.95 0.43
N HIS A 10 23.61 2.02 0.54
CA HIS A 10 22.27 2.28 1.07
C HIS A 10 21.89 1.17 2.05
N ARG A 11 21.50 1.55 3.27
CA ARG A 11 21.08 0.60 4.31
C ARG A 11 19.56 0.52 4.31
N ILE A 12 19.03 -0.68 4.33
CA ILE A 12 17.58 -0.94 4.37
C ILE A 12 17.24 -1.97 5.43
N GLU A 13 16.08 -1.79 6.04
CA GLU A 13 15.47 -2.81 6.89
C GLU A 13 14.79 -3.85 6.02
N VAL A 14 14.99 -5.12 6.36
CA VAL A 14 14.43 -6.26 5.66
C VAL A 14 13.88 -7.27 6.67
N ARG A 15 13.22 -8.30 6.18
CA ARG A 15 12.83 -9.45 7.00
C ARG A 15 13.52 -10.70 6.48
N ASP A 16 13.98 -11.55 7.40
CA ASP A 16 14.48 -12.87 7.05
C ASP A 16 13.33 -13.82 6.63
N SER A 17 13.66 -15.06 6.24
CA SER A 17 12.67 -16.07 5.87
C SER A 17 11.67 -16.41 6.98
N ASN A 18 12.02 -16.13 8.23
CA ASN A 18 11.19 -16.39 9.41
C ASN A 18 10.37 -15.15 9.82
N GLY A 19 10.53 -14.04 9.09
CA GLY A 19 9.83 -12.78 9.34
C GLY A 19 10.47 -11.89 10.40
N ASN A 20 11.65 -12.23 10.91
CA ASN A 20 12.38 -11.42 11.88
C ASN A 20 13.01 -10.19 11.22
N PRO A 21 13.12 -9.04 11.91
CA PRO A 21 13.85 -7.89 11.41
C PRO A 21 15.32 -8.22 11.16
N ASP A 22 15.83 -7.76 10.02
CA ASP A 22 17.23 -7.87 9.59
C ASP A 22 17.63 -6.57 8.86
N GLN A 23 18.92 -6.38 8.61
CA GLN A 23 19.47 -5.20 7.92
C GLN A 23 20.29 -5.63 6.72
N ALA A 24 20.06 -4.97 5.58
CA ALA A 24 20.86 -5.17 4.37
C ALA A 24 21.61 -3.88 4.01
N VAL A 25 22.84 -4.02 3.54
CA VAL A 25 23.62 -2.90 2.97
C VAL A 25 23.75 -3.14 1.48
N LEU A 26 23.19 -2.26 0.66
CA LEU A 26 23.24 -2.33 -0.80
C LEU A 26 24.40 -1.48 -1.33
N GLU A 27 25.24 -2.06 -2.17
CA GLU A 27 26.19 -1.36 -3.03
C GLU A 27 25.46 -0.83 -4.27
N LEU A 28 25.61 0.46 -4.52
CA LEU A 28 24.95 1.15 -5.62
C LEU A 28 25.92 1.42 -6.76
N ARG A 29 25.56 0.95 -7.96
CA ARG A 29 26.22 1.29 -9.22
C ARG A 29 25.16 1.91 -10.12
N TYR A 30 25.46 3.03 -10.77
CA TYR A 30 24.53 3.61 -11.75
C TYR A 30 25.27 4.26 -12.91
N ARG A 31 24.74 4.11 -14.12
CA ARG A 31 25.32 4.71 -15.33
C ARG A 31 24.24 5.05 -16.35
N LYS A 32 24.46 6.12 -17.11
CA LYS A 32 23.66 6.42 -18.30
C LYS A 32 24.06 5.50 -19.44
N ILE A 33 23.07 5.01 -20.18
CA ILE A 33 23.23 4.21 -21.38
C ILE A 33 22.34 4.78 -22.48
N ARG A 34 22.77 4.58 -23.72
CA ARG A 34 21.95 4.86 -24.89
C ARG A 34 21.31 3.55 -25.33
N VAL A 35 19.99 3.49 -25.29
CA VAL A 35 19.20 2.33 -25.73
C VAL A 35 18.63 2.63 -27.10
N LEU A 36 18.90 1.74 -28.05
CA LEU A 36 18.34 1.81 -29.40
C LEU A 36 17.01 1.05 -29.42
N PRO A 37 16.00 1.53 -30.17
CA PRO A 37 14.81 0.75 -30.41
C PRO A 37 15.13 -0.49 -31.27
N PRO A 38 14.27 -1.52 -31.25
CA PRO A 38 14.41 -2.69 -32.11
C PRO A 38 14.59 -2.28 -33.58
N ILE A 39 15.39 -3.03 -34.34
CA ILE A 39 15.82 -2.66 -35.71
C ILE A 39 14.64 -2.22 -36.59
N GLY A 40 13.56 -3.01 -36.64
CA GLY A 40 12.36 -2.69 -37.45
C GLY A 40 11.57 -1.46 -36.98
N LYS A 41 11.90 -0.89 -35.83
CA LYS A 41 11.22 0.27 -35.21
C LYS A 41 12.08 1.54 -35.22
N GLN A 42 13.33 1.49 -35.71
CA GLN A 42 14.27 2.62 -35.68
C GLN A 42 13.83 3.83 -36.54
N LYS A 43 13.02 3.63 -37.58
CA LYS A 43 12.44 4.75 -38.34
C LYS A 43 11.35 5.51 -37.58
N ARG A 44 10.68 4.85 -36.61
CA ARG A 44 9.52 5.38 -35.90
C ARG A 44 9.84 5.90 -34.50
N TYR A 45 10.86 5.34 -33.84
CA TYR A 45 11.21 5.69 -32.48
C TYR A 45 12.68 6.12 -32.41
N PRO A 46 13.01 7.17 -31.64
CA PRO A 46 14.39 7.60 -31.45
C PRO A 46 15.11 6.72 -30.43
N ALA A 47 16.45 6.84 -30.40
CA ALA A 47 17.25 6.30 -29.30
C ALA A 47 16.93 7.03 -27.99
N LEU A 48 16.91 6.30 -26.88
CA LEU A 48 16.66 6.86 -25.55
C LEU A 48 17.95 6.87 -24.73
N THR A 49 18.16 7.93 -23.96
CA THR A 49 19.20 7.97 -22.93
C THR A 49 18.55 7.61 -21.61
N LEU A 50 18.88 6.45 -21.06
CA LEU A 50 18.31 5.91 -19.84
C LEU A 50 19.41 5.71 -18.79
N THR A 51 19.06 5.74 -17.52
CA THR A 51 19.97 5.39 -16.43
C THR A 51 19.65 3.97 -15.95
N VAL A 52 20.67 3.12 -15.89
CA VAL A 52 20.59 1.83 -15.18
C VAL A 52 21.10 2.04 -13.76
N ILE A 53 20.32 1.61 -12.78
CA ILE A 53 20.70 1.51 -11.37
C ILE A 53 20.81 0.03 -11.02
N HIS A 54 21.93 -0.38 -10.47
CA HIS A 54 22.16 -1.71 -9.93
C HIS A 54 22.44 -1.57 -8.44
N ALA A 55 21.55 -2.11 -7.63
CA ALA A 55 21.65 -2.16 -6.18
C ALA A 55 21.81 -3.63 -5.77
N GLU A 56 22.99 -3.96 -5.29
CA GLU A 56 23.36 -5.32 -4.92
C GLU A 56 23.75 -5.37 -3.46
N GLU A 57 23.18 -6.30 -2.71
CA GLU A 57 23.52 -6.47 -1.31
C GLU A 57 24.97 -6.88 -1.09
N ARG A 58 25.60 -6.32 -0.08
CA ARG A 58 26.97 -6.65 0.29
C ARG A 58 27.00 -7.97 1.08
N GLY A 59 27.84 -8.89 0.63
CA GLY A 59 27.96 -10.22 1.22
C GLY A 59 26.80 -11.15 0.87
N THR A 60 26.70 -12.27 1.59
CA THR A 60 25.67 -13.29 1.38
C THR A 60 24.81 -13.40 2.64
N PRO A 61 23.51 -13.06 2.59
CA PRO A 61 22.63 -13.22 3.74
C PRO A 61 22.44 -14.71 4.09
N LYS A 62 22.37 -15.04 5.38
CA LYS A 62 22.26 -16.43 5.86
C LYS A 62 20.87 -17.04 5.64
N ASN A 63 19.82 -16.25 5.87
CA ASN A 63 18.43 -16.75 5.98
C ASN A 63 17.47 -16.15 4.92
N ARG A 64 18.00 -15.65 3.81
CA ARG A 64 17.19 -15.16 2.68
C ARG A 64 18.02 -15.10 1.41
N LYS A 65 17.37 -14.88 0.28
CA LYS A 65 18.08 -14.59 -0.96
C LYS A 65 18.73 -13.20 -0.89
N LYS A 66 19.93 -13.10 -1.48
CA LYS A 66 20.63 -11.85 -1.70
C LYS A 66 19.77 -10.88 -2.50
N ILE A 67 19.73 -9.61 -2.10
CA ILE A 67 19.05 -8.57 -2.86
C ILE A 67 19.92 -8.19 -4.06
N ASP A 68 19.37 -8.34 -5.26
CA ASP A 68 19.97 -7.90 -6.53
C ASP A 68 18.89 -7.20 -7.36
N TRP A 69 18.87 -5.88 -7.34
CA TRP A 69 17.92 -5.05 -8.08
C TRP A 69 18.61 -4.34 -9.24
N LYS A 70 18.06 -4.54 -10.44
CA LYS A 70 18.49 -3.87 -11.66
C LYS A 70 17.31 -3.07 -12.20
N LEU A 71 17.37 -1.76 -12.04
CA LEU A 71 16.34 -0.82 -12.45
C LEU A 71 16.82 -0.04 -13.66
N ILE A 72 15.88 0.29 -14.55
CA ILE A 72 16.09 1.22 -15.65
C ILE A 72 15.08 2.36 -15.54
N THR A 73 15.55 3.59 -15.72
CA THR A 73 14.71 4.78 -15.61
C THR A 73 15.16 5.85 -16.60
N ASP A 74 14.21 6.60 -17.13
CA ASP A 74 14.42 7.84 -17.88
C ASP A 74 14.58 9.07 -16.98
N LEU A 75 14.36 8.91 -15.67
CA LEU A 75 14.53 9.99 -14.71
C LEU A 75 16.00 10.34 -14.46
N PRO A 76 16.30 11.60 -14.09
CA PRO A 76 17.65 12.02 -13.75
C PRO A 76 18.21 11.26 -12.54
N VAL A 77 19.44 10.76 -12.70
CA VAL A 77 20.25 10.18 -11.63
C VAL A 77 21.69 10.71 -11.77
N SER A 78 21.98 11.77 -11.03
CA SER A 78 23.27 12.44 -11.00
C SER A 78 24.06 12.13 -9.73
N SER A 79 23.36 11.82 -8.64
CA SER A 79 23.94 11.63 -7.32
C SER A 79 23.55 10.28 -6.69
N ARG A 80 24.24 9.93 -5.60
CA ARG A 80 23.86 8.80 -4.74
C ARG A 80 22.43 8.98 -4.19
N THR A 81 22.09 10.19 -3.77
CA THR A 81 20.76 10.52 -3.23
C THR A 81 19.68 10.29 -4.26
N ASP A 82 19.92 10.69 -5.52
CA ASP A 82 18.98 10.45 -6.61
C ASP A 82 18.79 8.95 -6.81
N ALA A 83 19.86 8.15 -6.83
CA ALA A 83 19.75 6.71 -7.00
C ALA A 83 18.95 6.04 -5.88
N ILE A 84 19.15 6.48 -4.63
CA ILE A 84 18.41 6.01 -3.46
C ILE A 84 16.92 6.33 -3.59
N GLU A 85 16.58 7.56 -3.96
CA GLU A 85 15.17 7.95 -4.17
C GLU A 85 14.45 7.02 -5.15
N LYS A 86 15.09 6.64 -6.26
CA LYS A 86 14.47 5.76 -7.27
C LYS A 86 14.31 4.33 -6.73
N LEU A 87 15.23 3.87 -5.88
CA LEU A 87 15.10 2.59 -5.17
C LEU A 87 13.94 2.65 -4.16
N GLU A 88 13.80 3.73 -3.42
CA GLU A 88 12.70 3.94 -2.48
C GLU A 88 11.35 3.96 -3.22
N TRP A 89 11.26 4.66 -4.35
CA TRP A 89 10.06 4.64 -5.20
C TRP A 89 9.75 3.23 -5.72
N TYR A 90 10.77 2.50 -6.19
CA TYR A 90 10.58 1.14 -6.65
C TYR A 90 10.15 0.19 -5.53
N ALA A 91 10.64 0.39 -4.30
CA ALA A 91 10.20 -0.37 -3.14
C ALA A 91 8.69 -0.19 -2.86
N LEU A 92 8.12 0.96 -3.22
CA LEU A 92 6.67 1.19 -3.13
C LEU A 92 5.84 0.39 -4.14
N ARG A 93 6.46 -0.21 -5.17
CA ARG A 93 5.75 -1.00 -6.21
C ARG A 93 4.86 -2.08 -5.61
N TRP A 94 5.28 -2.70 -4.50
CA TRP A 94 4.49 -3.75 -3.83
C TRP A 94 3.10 -3.29 -3.34
N LYS A 95 2.87 -1.97 -3.21
CA LYS A 95 1.54 -1.42 -2.88
C LYS A 95 0.45 -1.87 -3.86
N ILE A 96 0.77 -2.10 -5.13
CA ILE A 96 -0.23 -2.60 -6.09
C ILE A 96 -0.68 -4.03 -5.77
N GLU A 97 0.20 -4.87 -5.23
CA GLU A 97 -0.16 -6.23 -4.81
C GLU A 97 -1.07 -6.22 -3.58
N VAL A 98 -0.88 -5.23 -2.71
CA VAL A 98 -1.79 -4.98 -1.59
C VAL A 98 -3.19 -4.60 -2.10
N PHE A 99 -3.27 -3.73 -3.11
CA PHE A 99 -4.53 -3.41 -3.78
C PHE A 99 -5.18 -4.65 -4.41
N HIS A 100 -4.43 -5.45 -5.17
CA HIS A 100 -4.92 -6.70 -5.76
C HIS A 100 -5.40 -7.69 -4.69
N LYS A 101 -4.71 -7.78 -3.55
CA LYS A 101 -5.15 -8.64 -2.42
C LYS A 101 -6.49 -8.20 -1.86
N ILE A 102 -6.75 -6.89 -1.73
CA ILE A 102 -8.05 -6.38 -1.29
C ILE A 102 -9.13 -6.71 -2.33
N LEU A 103 -8.84 -6.47 -3.61
CA LEU A 103 -9.77 -6.75 -4.70
C LEU A 103 -10.15 -8.23 -4.78
N LYS A 104 -9.15 -9.13 -4.72
CA LYS A 104 -9.36 -10.56 -4.86
C LYS A 104 -9.88 -11.21 -3.58
N SER A 105 -9.20 -11.01 -2.46
CA SER A 105 -9.53 -11.72 -1.20
C SER A 105 -10.49 -10.95 -0.30
N GLY A 106 -10.50 -9.62 -0.36
CA GLY A 106 -11.45 -8.78 0.39
C GLY A 106 -12.80 -8.77 -0.29
N CYS A 107 -12.87 -8.17 -1.49
CA CYS A 107 -14.10 -8.07 -2.28
C CYS A 107 -14.52 -9.40 -2.93
N LYS A 108 -13.70 -10.47 -2.83
CA LYS A 108 -14.00 -11.79 -3.40
C LYS A 108 -14.28 -11.74 -4.91
N ALA A 109 -13.55 -10.89 -5.63
CA ALA A 109 -13.79 -10.65 -7.06
C ALA A 109 -13.79 -11.94 -7.90
N GLU A 110 -12.90 -12.88 -7.59
CA GLU A 110 -12.74 -14.16 -8.29
C GLU A 110 -13.83 -15.19 -7.91
N GLU A 111 -14.60 -14.96 -6.84
CA GLU A 111 -15.73 -15.82 -6.44
C GLU A 111 -17.05 -15.44 -7.15
N SER A 112 -17.09 -14.30 -7.86
CA SER A 112 -18.28 -13.82 -8.54
C SER A 112 -18.84 -14.85 -9.55
N LYS A 113 -20.16 -15.05 -9.52
CA LYS A 113 -20.89 -15.98 -10.40
C LYS A 113 -21.71 -15.29 -11.49
N LEU A 114 -21.40 -14.01 -11.78
CA LEU A 114 -22.06 -13.27 -12.86
C LEU A 114 -21.77 -13.92 -14.22
N ARG A 115 -22.81 -14.14 -15.02
CA ARG A 115 -22.74 -14.97 -16.24
C ARG A 115 -22.26 -14.24 -17.50
N THR A 116 -22.09 -12.92 -17.46
CA THR A 116 -21.67 -12.14 -18.64
C THR A 116 -20.46 -11.29 -18.33
N ALA A 117 -19.59 -11.12 -19.33
CA ALA A 117 -18.40 -10.28 -19.23
C ALA A 117 -18.77 -8.85 -18.80
N GLN A 118 -19.81 -8.25 -19.40
CA GLN A 118 -20.24 -6.90 -19.05
C GLN A 118 -20.65 -6.76 -17.58
N ARG A 119 -21.40 -7.72 -17.03
CA ARG A 119 -21.82 -7.68 -15.63
C ARG A 119 -20.62 -7.85 -14.69
N LEU A 120 -19.69 -8.73 -15.05
CA LEU A 120 -18.45 -8.92 -14.29
C LEU A 120 -17.57 -7.66 -14.32
N THR A 121 -17.41 -7.01 -15.48
CA THR A 121 -16.68 -5.74 -15.61
C THR A 121 -17.28 -4.64 -14.74
N ASN A 122 -18.61 -4.50 -14.73
CA ASN A 122 -19.29 -3.51 -13.89
C ASN A 122 -19.03 -3.78 -12.40
N LEU A 123 -19.13 -5.04 -11.97
CA LEU A 123 -18.86 -5.43 -10.58
C LEU A 123 -17.41 -5.17 -10.19
N ILE A 124 -16.44 -5.59 -11.02
CA ILE A 124 -15.01 -5.37 -10.78
C ILE A 124 -14.70 -3.88 -10.69
N SER A 125 -15.36 -3.04 -11.51
CA SER A 125 -15.19 -1.58 -11.45
C SER A 125 -15.60 -1.02 -10.09
N LEU A 126 -16.74 -1.47 -9.53
CA LEU A 126 -17.16 -1.10 -8.18
C LEU A 126 -16.17 -1.61 -7.13
N PHE A 127 -15.71 -2.86 -7.27
CA PHE A 127 -14.71 -3.42 -6.37
C PHE A 127 -13.37 -2.68 -6.40
N CYS A 128 -12.95 -2.14 -7.54
CA CYS A 128 -11.76 -1.29 -7.63
C CYS A 128 -11.89 -0.04 -6.75
N ILE A 129 -13.06 0.63 -6.78
CA ILE A 129 -13.32 1.81 -5.95
C ILE A 129 -13.28 1.46 -4.46
N LEU A 130 -13.94 0.37 -4.08
CA LEU A 130 -13.96 -0.10 -2.68
C LEU A 130 -12.56 -0.54 -2.21
N SER A 131 -11.83 -1.27 -3.05
CA SER A 131 -10.48 -1.74 -2.75
C SER A 131 -9.52 -0.57 -2.58
N TRP A 132 -9.64 0.44 -3.44
CA TRP A 132 -8.89 1.69 -3.31
C TRP A 132 -9.22 2.40 -2.01
N ARG A 133 -10.50 2.55 -1.64
CA ARG A 133 -10.90 3.20 -0.37
C ARG A 133 -10.25 2.53 0.84
N VAL A 134 -10.31 1.20 0.93
CA VAL A 134 -9.67 0.46 2.03
C VAL A 134 -8.16 0.61 2.02
N PHE A 135 -7.53 0.48 0.85
CA PHE A 135 -6.09 0.66 0.69
C PHE A 135 -5.66 2.06 1.13
N TRP A 136 -6.35 3.09 0.63
CA TRP A 136 -6.10 4.49 0.93
C TRP A 136 -6.26 4.79 2.41
N MET A 137 -7.35 4.35 3.07
CA MET A 137 -7.53 4.53 4.52
C MET A 137 -6.39 3.87 5.32
N THR A 138 -5.97 2.67 4.91
CA THR A 138 -4.86 1.95 5.56
C THR A 138 -3.53 2.69 5.39
N MET A 139 -3.26 3.26 4.21
CA MET A 139 -2.06 4.06 3.97
C MET A 139 -2.12 5.40 4.71
N LEU A 140 -3.28 6.06 4.73
CA LEU A 140 -3.49 7.34 5.37
C LEU A 140 -3.26 7.26 6.89
N ASN A 141 -3.66 6.16 7.52
CA ASN A 141 -3.34 5.89 8.93
C ASN A 141 -1.83 5.88 9.20
N ARG A 142 -1.02 5.47 8.22
CA ARG A 142 0.44 5.36 8.37
C ARG A 142 1.15 6.68 8.06
N SER A 143 0.65 7.43 7.08
CA SER A 143 1.28 8.70 6.65
C SER A 143 0.78 9.92 7.40
N ALA A 144 -0.46 9.91 7.90
CA ALA A 144 -1.10 11.05 8.55
C ALA A 144 -2.04 10.61 9.70
N PRO A 145 -1.54 9.91 10.74
CA PRO A 145 -2.36 9.38 11.83
C PRO A 145 -3.13 10.46 12.61
N ASP A 146 -2.56 11.66 12.72
CA ASP A 146 -3.08 12.77 13.53
C ASP A 146 -4.04 13.70 12.77
N ALA A 147 -4.32 13.38 11.50
CA ALA A 147 -5.27 14.11 10.68
C ALA A 147 -6.68 14.09 11.30
N PRO A 148 -7.56 15.04 10.95
CA PRO A 148 -8.97 14.99 11.33
C PRO A 148 -9.66 13.74 10.78
N PRO A 149 -10.54 13.07 11.55
CA PRO A 149 -11.26 11.88 11.06
C PRO A 149 -12.19 12.18 9.89
N THR A 150 -12.66 13.43 9.77
CA THR A 150 -13.47 13.92 8.66
C THR A 150 -12.76 13.86 7.31
N LEU A 151 -11.43 13.67 7.29
CA LEU A 151 -10.69 13.44 6.07
C LEU A 151 -11.11 12.14 5.35
N ALA A 152 -11.47 11.10 6.10
CA ALA A 152 -11.82 9.79 5.55
C ALA A 152 -13.24 9.32 5.88
N LEU A 153 -13.85 9.88 6.93
CA LEU A 153 -15.11 9.44 7.50
C LEU A 153 -16.15 10.55 7.50
N THR A 154 -17.39 10.16 7.27
CA THR A 154 -18.57 11.02 7.39
C THR A 154 -18.93 11.26 8.86
N ALA A 155 -19.73 12.29 9.12
CA ALA A 155 -20.26 12.56 10.46
C ALA A 155 -21.08 11.39 11.00
N THR A 156 -21.84 10.70 10.14
CA THR A 156 -22.62 9.51 10.50
C THR A 156 -21.73 8.35 10.91
N GLU A 157 -20.70 8.02 10.12
CA GLU A 157 -19.74 6.97 10.45
C GLU A 157 -19.03 7.26 11.78
N ILE A 158 -18.62 8.52 11.99
CA ILE A 158 -18.03 8.98 13.25
C ILE A 158 -18.97 8.79 14.44
N GLY A 159 -20.23 9.23 14.31
CA GLY A 159 -21.24 9.10 15.36
C GLY A 159 -21.58 7.66 15.70
N VAL A 160 -21.69 6.80 14.68
CA VAL A 160 -21.91 5.35 14.87
C VAL A 160 -20.72 4.71 15.60
N LEU A 161 -19.50 5.00 15.17
CA LEU A 161 -18.29 4.46 15.81
C LEU A 161 -18.13 4.90 17.27
N ASP A 162 -18.53 6.13 17.59
CA ASP A 162 -18.49 6.65 18.95
C ASP A 162 -19.50 5.96 19.89
N ARG A 163 -20.66 5.53 19.36
CA ARG A 163 -21.64 4.75 20.14
C ARG A 163 -21.29 3.27 20.23
N LEU A 164 -20.72 2.70 19.17
CA LEU A 164 -20.51 1.27 19.05
C LEU A 164 -19.23 0.78 19.76
N VAL A 165 -18.17 1.59 19.75
CA VAL A 165 -16.88 1.21 20.30
C VAL A 165 -16.56 2.07 21.51
N ASN A 166 -16.85 1.52 22.69
CA ASN A 166 -16.50 2.13 23.97
C ASN A 166 -14.97 2.22 24.10
N ASP A 167 -14.51 3.43 24.40
CA ASP A 167 -13.13 3.75 24.69
C ASP A 167 -13.02 4.86 25.73
N LYS A 168 -11.86 4.93 26.39
CA LYS A 168 -11.60 6.02 27.34
C LYS A 168 -11.66 7.35 26.59
N PRO A 169 -12.28 8.39 27.17
CA PRO A 169 -12.34 9.70 26.54
C PRO A 169 -10.92 10.20 26.27
N LYS A 170 -10.57 10.36 24.99
CA LYS A 170 -9.32 11.01 24.57
C LYS A 170 -9.57 12.49 24.33
N ALA A 171 -8.63 13.33 24.75
CA ALA A 171 -8.68 14.77 24.53
C ALA A 171 -8.71 15.15 23.04
N ARG A 172 -8.11 14.34 22.15
CA ARG A 172 -8.12 14.54 20.70
C ARG A 172 -8.52 13.25 19.98
N LYS A 173 -9.59 13.30 19.19
CA LYS A 173 -10.03 12.18 18.35
C LYS A 173 -9.42 12.29 16.95
N THR A 174 -8.33 11.58 16.72
CA THR A 174 -7.58 11.61 15.45
C THR A 174 -8.13 10.62 14.42
N LEU A 175 -7.69 10.71 13.17
CA LEU A 175 -8.00 9.71 12.14
C LEU A 175 -7.59 8.31 12.61
N SER A 176 -6.37 8.15 13.14
CA SER A 176 -5.88 6.86 13.62
C SER A 176 -6.76 6.26 14.71
N HIS A 177 -7.32 7.11 15.58
CA HIS A 177 -8.29 6.70 16.59
C HIS A 177 -9.51 6.00 15.99
N TYR A 178 -10.14 6.61 14.98
CA TYR A 178 -11.32 6.04 14.35
C TYR A 178 -11.00 4.87 13.42
N LEU A 179 -9.87 4.90 12.69
CA LEU A 179 -9.47 3.75 11.88
C LEU A 179 -9.16 2.52 12.73
N ASN A 180 -8.65 2.70 13.96
CA ASN A 180 -8.53 1.62 14.93
C ASN A 180 -9.91 1.12 15.40
N LYS A 181 -10.91 2.00 15.62
CA LYS A 181 -12.29 1.59 15.92
C LYS A 181 -12.84 0.71 14.79
N ILE A 182 -12.67 1.12 13.53
CA ILE A 182 -13.07 0.33 12.35
C ILE A 182 -12.35 -1.02 12.33
N ALA A 183 -11.03 -1.04 12.50
CA ALA A 183 -10.26 -2.27 12.53
C ALA A 183 -10.74 -3.24 13.62
N ARG A 184 -11.12 -2.73 14.80
CA ARG A 184 -11.68 -3.55 15.89
C ARG A 184 -13.00 -4.23 15.50
N LEU A 185 -13.86 -3.55 14.74
CA LEU A 185 -15.07 -4.18 14.15
C LEU A 185 -14.70 -5.33 13.20
N GLY A 186 -13.54 -5.25 12.55
CA GLY A 186 -12.99 -6.28 11.69
C GLY A 186 -12.19 -7.38 12.41
N GLY A 187 -12.12 -7.36 13.75
CA GLY A 187 -11.44 -8.34 14.58
C GLY A 187 -10.01 -7.97 14.99
N TYR A 188 -9.59 -6.72 14.83
CA TYR A 188 -8.31 -6.25 15.37
C TYR A 188 -8.39 -6.09 16.90
N LEU A 189 -7.45 -6.69 17.64
CA LEU A 189 -7.49 -6.69 19.11
C LEU A 189 -6.95 -5.39 19.73
N ALA A 190 -6.09 -4.66 19.02
CA ALA A 190 -5.48 -3.42 19.47
C ALA A 190 -4.70 -3.56 20.80
N ARG A 191 -3.87 -4.61 20.93
CA ARG A 191 -2.96 -4.80 22.06
C ARG A 191 -1.74 -3.87 21.95
N ALA A 192 -1.05 -3.63 23.07
CA ALA A 192 0.04 -2.66 23.14
C ALA A 192 1.16 -2.86 22.09
N ASN A 193 1.45 -4.11 21.74
CA ASN A 193 2.50 -4.47 20.78
C ASN A 193 1.94 -5.00 19.44
N ASP A 194 0.63 -4.86 19.20
CA ASP A 194 0.08 -5.22 17.89
C ASP A 194 0.57 -4.22 16.83
N PRO A 195 0.97 -4.69 15.64
CA PRO A 195 1.31 -3.79 14.54
C PRO A 195 0.06 -3.00 14.12
N PRO A 196 0.23 -1.85 13.42
CA PRO A 196 -0.88 -1.09 12.88
C PRO A 196 -1.85 -1.96 12.05
N PRO A 197 -3.16 -1.68 12.06
CA PRO A 197 -4.15 -2.46 11.32
C PRO A 197 -3.77 -2.72 9.87
N GLY A 198 -3.91 -3.98 9.45
CA GLY A 198 -3.75 -4.39 8.06
C GLY A 198 -5.03 -4.25 7.24
N ASN A 199 -4.90 -4.35 5.92
CA ASN A 199 -6.04 -4.16 5.01
C ASN A 199 -7.19 -5.16 5.24
N THR A 200 -6.91 -6.37 5.72
CA THR A 200 -7.95 -7.39 5.97
C THR A 200 -8.91 -6.98 7.09
N VAL A 201 -8.38 -6.52 8.24
CA VAL A 201 -9.22 -6.04 9.35
C VAL A 201 -9.89 -4.72 9.01
N MET A 202 -9.23 -3.86 8.21
CA MET A 202 -9.83 -2.63 7.69
C MET A 202 -11.01 -2.92 6.76
N TRP A 203 -10.87 -3.85 5.83
CA TRP A 203 -11.96 -4.28 4.94
C TRP A 203 -13.15 -4.82 5.74
N ARG A 204 -12.92 -5.83 6.60
CA ARG A 204 -13.98 -6.45 7.42
C ARG A 204 -14.68 -5.41 8.28
N GLY A 205 -13.91 -4.51 8.89
CA GLY A 205 -14.42 -3.43 9.72
C GLY A 205 -15.26 -2.44 8.95
N LEU A 206 -14.84 -2.06 7.74
CA LEU A 206 -15.58 -1.12 6.90
C LEU A 206 -16.88 -1.73 6.37
N SER A 207 -16.87 -3.01 5.96
CA SER A 207 -18.10 -3.74 5.60
C SER A 207 -19.08 -3.79 6.78
N ARG A 208 -18.60 -4.15 7.97
CA ARG A 208 -19.41 -4.18 9.19
C ARG A 208 -19.97 -2.80 9.54
N LEU A 209 -19.16 -1.75 9.39
CA LEU A 209 -19.60 -0.37 9.66
C LEU A 209 -20.69 0.07 8.67
N ALA A 210 -20.56 -0.26 7.38
CA ALA A 210 -21.55 0.08 6.37
C ALA A 210 -22.94 -0.52 6.70
N ASP A 211 -22.98 -1.80 7.09
CA ASP A 211 -24.22 -2.47 7.50
C ASP A 211 -24.86 -1.80 8.72
N ILE A 212 -24.04 -1.45 9.73
CA ILE A 212 -24.51 -0.80 10.96
C ILE A 212 -24.97 0.63 10.70
N ALA A 213 -24.24 1.39 9.89
CA ALA A 213 -24.60 2.76 9.53
C ALA A 213 -25.92 2.80 8.76
N LEU A 214 -26.14 1.86 7.83
CA LEU A 214 -27.42 1.70 7.15
C LEU A 214 -28.54 1.40 8.16
N GLY A 215 -28.33 0.46 9.08
CA GLY A 215 -29.30 0.15 10.13
C GLY A 215 -29.61 1.34 11.05
N ALA A 216 -28.61 2.15 11.40
CA ALA A 216 -28.78 3.35 12.21
C ALA A 216 -29.55 4.45 11.47
N MET A 217 -29.34 4.60 10.17
CA MET A 217 -30.10 5.55 9.33
C MET A 217 -31.56 5.14 9.25
N VAL A 218 -31.82 3.87 8.91
CA VAL A 218 -33.18 3.31 8.84
C VAL A 218 -33.87 3.41 10.20
N GLY A 219 -33.20 3.03 11.30
CA GLY A 219 -33.75 3.15 12.65
C GLY A 219 -34.02 4.60 13.08
N GLY A 220 -33.22 5.56 12.62
CA GLY A 220 -33.45 6.98 12.85
C GLY A 220 -34.76 7.48 12.25
N GLU A 221 -35.19 6.93 11.11
CA GLU A 221 -36.49 7.24 10.49
C GLU A 221 -37.67 6.66 11.29
N PHE A 222 -37.46 5.55 12.02
CA PHE A 222 -38.50 4.93 12.87
C PHE A 222 -38.56 5.46 14.31
N VAL A 223 -37.51 6.16 14.76
CA VAL A 223 -37.43 6.75 16.12
C VAL A 223 -37.62 8.27 16.09
N GLY A 224 -37.70 8.87 14.90
CA GLY A 224 -38.15 10.24 14.70
C GLY A 224 -39.67 10.33 14.65
N ASN A 225 -40.28 10.83 15.73
CA ASN A 225 -41.51 11.61 15.65
C ASN A 225 -41.18 13.02 15.17
#